data_AF-A0A956JKQ0-F1
#
_entry.id   AF-A0A956JKQ0-F1
#
_cell.length_a   1.000
_cell.length_b   1.000
_cell.length_c   1.000
_cell.angle_alpha   90.00
_cell.angle_beta   90.00
_cell.angle_gamma   90.00
#
_symmetry.space_group_name_H-M   'P 1'
#
loop_
_entity.id
_entity.type
_entity.pdbx_description
1 polymer ?
#
loop_
_entity_poly.entity_id
_entity_poly.type
_entity_poly.pdbx_seq_one_letter_code
_entity_poly.pdbx_strand_id
1 'polypeptide(L)'
;CASGTQTCADDGTWGACEGDVVPTTEVCGNNVDDDCNGEVDDDVDNDNDGWTTCGGDCCDVAGGTCLDPELVNPGAYEYVGNGVDDNCDGVVDEAAATCDA
;
A
#
# COMPACT_ATOMS: atom_id res chain seq x y z
N CYS A 1 -11.73 -11.70 7.26
CA CYS A 1 -12.91 -11.26 6.49
C CYS A 1 -14.14 -12.13 6.69
N ALA A 2 -15.33 -11.61 6.37
CA ALA A 2 -16.58 -12.27 6.70
C ALA A 2 -17.67 -11.95 5.67
N SER A 3 -18.40 -12.97 5.23
CA SER A 3 -19.61 -12.77 4.44
C SER A 3 -20.76 -12.27 5.32
N GLY A 4 -21.43 -11.21 4.88
CA GLY A 4 -22.64 -10.70 5.50
C GLY A 4 -23.91 -11.43 5.07
N THR A 5 -25.05 -10.99 5.59
CA THR A 5 -26.38 -11.45 5.19
C THR A 5 -27.15 -10.32 4.51
N GLN A 6 -27.69 -10.56 3.32
CA GLN A 6 -28.54 -9.62 2.61
C GLN A 6 -30.01 -10.05 2.68
N THR A 7 -30.90 -9.09 2.93
CA THR A 7 -32.35 -9.32 2.95
C THR A 7 -32.97 -8.77 1.66
N CYS A 8 -33.89 -9.53 1.04
CA CYS A 8 -34.68 -9.05 -0.09
C CYS A 8 -35.87 -8.24 0.45
N ALA A 9 -35.98 -6.98 0.02
CA ALA A 9 -37.07 -6.09 0.36
C ALA A 9 -38.36 -6.45 -0.41
N ASP A 10 -39.50 -5.96 0.08
CA ASP A 10 -40.83 -6.23 -0.50
C ASP A 10 -40.98 -5.70 -1.94
N ASP A 11 -40.13 -4.76 -2.36
CA ASP A 11 -40.06 -4.24 -3.73
C ASP A 11 -39.19 -5.09 -4.66
N GLY A 12 -38.63 -6.21 -4.17
CA GLY A 12 -37.78 -7.12 -4.91
C GLY A 12 -36.32 -6.69 -5.02
N THR A 13 -35.91 -5.64 -4.30
CA THR A 13 -34.50 -5.21 -4.24
C THR A 13 -33.75 -5.91 -3.12
N TRP A 14 -32.45 -6.17 -3.33
CA TRP A 14 -31.58 -6.67 -2.27
C TRP A 14 -31.03 -5.51 -1.44
N GLY A 15 -31.11 -5.62 -0.12
CA GLY A 15 -30.43 -4.71 0.81
C GLY A 15 -28.91 -4.92 0.83
N ALA A 16 -28.21 -4.07 1.58
CA ALA A 16 -26.79 -4.26 1.84
C ALA A 16 -26.54 -5.60 2.58
N CYS A 17 -25.32 -6.14 2.45
CA CYS A 17 -24.87 -7.27 3.24
C CYS A 17 -24.64 -6.81 4.68
N GLU A 18 -25.52 -7.16 5.61
CA GLU A 18 -25.31 -6.84 7.01
C GLU A 18 -24.23 -7.76 7.61
N GLY A 19 -23.21 -7.15 8.21
CA GLY A 19 -22.11 -7.85 8.86
C GLY A 19 -21.04 -8.38 7.91
N ASP A 20 -20.99 -7.91 6.67
CA ASP A 20 -19.85 -8.18 5.82
C ASP A 20 -18.59 -7.43 6.29
N VAL A 21 -17.45 -8.08 6.13
CA VAL A 21 -16.12 -7.47 6.24
C VAL A 21 -15.48 -7.63 4.87
N VAL A 22 -15.49 -6.54 4.11
CA VAL A 22 -14.95 -6.46 2.76
C VAL A 22 -13.46 -6.14 2.79
N PRO A 23 -12.68 -6.56 1.76
CA PRO A 23 -11.29 -6.17 1.60
C PRO A 23 -11.09 -4.66 1.68
N THR A 24 -10.10 -4.23 2.45
CA THR A 24 -9.57 -2.87 2.48
C THR A 24 -8.05 -2.88 2.27
N THR A 25 -7.43 -1.70 2.17
CA THR A 25 -5.96 -1.63 2.18
C THR A 25 -5.42 -2.16 3.50
N GLU A 26 -4.33 -2.92 3.42
CA GLU A 26 -3.66 -3.51 4.59
C GLU A 26 -3.23 -2.45 5.60
N VAL A 27 -3.55 -2.68 6.89
CA VAL A 27 -3.11 -1.83 7.99
C VAL A 27 -2.08 -2.57 8.82
N CYS A 28 -0.81 -2.30 8.50
CA CYS A 28 0.33 -2.94 9.13
C CYS A 28 0.35 -2.85 10.66
N GLY A 29 0.61 -4.00 11.30
CA GLY A 29 0.81 -4.15 12.73
C GLY A 29 -0.48 -4.21 13.55
N ASN A 30 -1.65 -4.35 12.89
CA ASN A 30 -2.93 -4.49 13.56
C ASN A 30 -3.27 -5.98 13.86
N ASN A 31 -2.50 -6.94 13.34
CA ASN A 31 -2.73 -8.39 13.43
C ASN A 31 -4.05 -8.84 12.80
N VAL A 32 -4.45 -8.18 11.71
CA VAL A 32 -5.66 -8.46 10.93
C VAL A 32 -5.27 -8.55 9.46
N ASP A 33 -5.85 -9.54 8.77
CA ASP A 33 -5.90 -9.62 7.31
C ASP A 33 -6.99 -8.64 6.84
N ASP A 34 -6.61 -7.40 6.49
CA ASP A 34 -7.55 -6.35 6.12
C ASP A 34 -7.98 -6.45 4.65
N ASP A 35 -7.11 -6.96 3.79
CA ASP A 35 -7.37 -7.12 2.35
C ASP A 35 -8.04 -8.46 1.97
N CYS A 36 -8.22 -9.35 2.95
CA CYS A 36 -8.83 -10.67 2.82
C CYS A 36 -8.09 -11.64 1.92
N ASN A 37 -6.79 -11.47 1.69
CA ASN A 37 -6.03 -12.35 0.80
C ASN A 37 -5.52 -13.61 1.51
N GLY A 38 -5.63 -13.67 2.84
CA GLY A 38 -5.28 -14.82 3.67
C GLY A 38 -3.90 -14.73 4.34
N GLU A 39 -3.16 -13.65 4.12
CA GLU A 39 -1.98 -13.25 4.87
C GLU A 39 -2.39 -12.20 5.92
N VAL A 40 -1.68 -12.18 7.05
CA VAL A 40 -1.97 -11.24 8.15
C VAL A 40 -0.78 -10.30 8.22
N ASP A 41 -1.04 -8.99 8.17
CA ASP A 41 0.01 -7.96 8.11
C ASP A 41 0.99 -8.28 6.97
N ASP A 42 0.56 -8.12 5.72
CA ASP A 42 1.28 -8.41 4.46
C ASP A 42 2.61 -7.66 4.29
N ASP A 43 3.57 -8.00 5.14
CA ASP A 43 4.88 -7.39 5.27
C ASP A 43 5.85 -8.06 4.28
N VAL A 44 5.69 -7.71 3.00
CA VAL A 44 6.46 -8.26 1.88
C VAL A 44 7.50 -7.27 1.38
N ASP A 45 8.63 -7.80 0.94
CA ASP A 45 9.75 -7.11 0.28
C ASP A 45 9.94 -7.82 -1.06
N ASN A 46 9.30 -7.28 -2.12
CA ASN A 46 9.17 -7.95 -3.41
C ASN A 46 10.37 -7.71 -4.33
N ASP A 47 11.09 -6.61 -4.14
CA ASP A 47 12.27 -6.24 -4.93
C ASP A 47 13.59 -6.54 -4.21
N ASN A 48 13.53 -6.96 -2.94
CA ASN A 48 14.64 -7.38 -2.11
C ASN A 48 15.64 -6.27 -1.77
N ASP A 49 15.16 -5.03 -1.64
CA ASP A 49 15.96 -3.86 -1.25
C ASP A 49 16.12 -3.72 0.28
N GLY A 50 15.32 -4.48 1.05
CA GLY A 50 15.34 -4.53 2.51
C GLY A 50 14.30 -3.63 3.19
N TRP A 51 13.44 -2.97 2.43
CA TRP A 51 12.24 -2.31 2.87
C TRP A 51 11.02 -3.11 2.43
N THR A 52 10.05 -3.18 3.32
CA THR A 52 8.80 -3.88 3.05
C THR A 52 7.68 -2.88 2.83
N THR A 53 6.57 -3.35 2.25
CA THR A 53 5.28 -2.65 2.20
C THR A 53 4.92 -1.98 3.54
N CYS A 54 5.09 -2.69 4.66
CA CYS A 54 4.83 -2.17 6.00
C CYS A 54 6.00 -1.40 6.61
N GLY A 55 7.20 -1.53 6.05
CA GLY A 55 8.37 -0.71 6.32
C GLY A 55 8.28 0.71 5.74
N GLY A 56 7.24 0.97 4.94
CA GLY A 56 7.02 2.26 4.28
C GLY A 56 7.56 2.32 2.86
N ASP A 57 7.91 1.18 2.27
CA ASP A 57 8.23 1.14 0.85
C ASP A 57 7.01 1.52 -0.01
N CYS A 58 7.27 2.42 -0.96
CA CYS A 58 6.30 2.90 -1.92
C CYS A 58 6.49 2.30 -3.32
N CYS A 59 7.48 1.41 -3.52
CA CYS A 59 7.92 0.98 -4.85
C CYS A 59 8.42 -0.48 -4.93
N ASP A 60 7.69 -1.44 -4.39
CA ASP A 60 8.03 -2.88 -4.48
C ASP A 60 7.99 -3.52 -5.89
N VAL A 61 7.26 -2.92 -6.85
CA VAL A 61 7.05 -3.50 -8.19
C VAL A 61 7.10 -2.42 -9.26
N ALA A 62 7.99 -2.59 -10.24
CA ALA A 62 8.15 -1.65 -11.34
C ALA A 62 6.82 -1.43 -12.12
N GLY A 63 6.43 -0.16 -12.23
CA GLY A 63 5.22 0.27 -12.93
C GLY A 63 4.75 1.66 -12.49
N GLY A 64 4.11 2.40 -13.40
CA GLY A 64 3.59 3.73 -13.09
C GLY A 64 4.71 4.72 -12.72
N THR A 65 4.68 5.22 -11.48
CA THR A 65 5.70 6.11 -10.89
C THR A 65 6.80 5.35 -10.15
N CYS A 66 6.85 4.03 -10.26
CA CYS A 66 7.89 3.19 -9.67
C CYS A 66 8.78 2.65 -10.80
N LEU A 67 9.94 3.28 -11.04
CA LEU A 67 10.81 2.98 -12.20
C LEU A 67 11.93 2.00 -11.86
N ASP A 68 12.57 2.19 -10.71
CA ASP A 68 13.70 1.40 -10.23
C ASP A 68 13.43 0.97 -8.77
N PRO A 69 12.58 -0.05 -8.53
CA PRO A 69 12.20 -0.54 -7.19
C PRO A 69 13.34 -0.59 -6.18
N GLU A 70 14.44 -1.28 -6.53
CA GLU A 70 15.60 -1.52 -5.67
C GLU A 70 16.34 -0.25 -5.16
N LEU A 71 15.94 0.94 -5.63
CA LEU A 71 16.52 2.23 -5.28
C LEU A 71 15.51 3.21 -4.66
N VAL A 72 14.24 2.83 -4.59
CA VAL A 72 13.15 3.69 -4.14
C VAL A 72 12.65 3.15 -2.82
N ASN A 73 12.94 3.86 -1.75
CA ASN A 73 12.65 3.40 -0.40
C ASN A 73 12.73 4.56 0.60
N PRO A 74 12.19 4.42 1.82
CA PRO A 74 12.28 5.45 2.84
C PRO A 74 13.70 5.97 3.06
N GLY A 75 13.90 7.27 2.80
CA GLY A 75 15.18 7.96 2.96
C GLY A 75 16.22 7.71 1.87
N ALA A 76 15.83 7.15 0.73
CA ALA A 76 16.66 7.13 -0.47
C ALA A 76 16.94 8.55 -1.01
N TYR A 77 17.79 8.65 -2.01
CA TYR A 77 18.12 9.93 -2.64
C TYR A 77 17.08 10.30 -3.69
N GLU A 78 16.51 11.50 -3.58
CA GLU A 78 15.53 12.02 -4.53
C GLU A 78 16.15 12.52 -5.84
N TYR A 79 15.75 11.91 -6.96
CA TYR A 79 16.19 12.26 -8.31
C TYR A 79 15.20 13.20 -8.99
N VAL A 80 15.32 14.48 -8.65
CA VAL A 80 14.50 15.57 -9.22
C VAL A 80 14.33 15.47 -10.74
N GLY A 81 13.07 15.29 -11.16
CA GLY A 81 12.60 15.28 -12.53
C GLY A 81 12.48 13.89 -13.14
N ASN A 82 12.60 12.81 -12.35
CA ASN A 82 12.29 11.45 -12.79
C ASN A 82 10.79 11.10 -12.62
N GLY A 83 10.03 11.91 -11.86
CA GLY A 83 8.60 11.69 -11.62
C GLY A 83 8.28 10.55 -10.66
N VAL A 84 9.26 10.15 -9.85
CA VAL A 84 9.18 9.14 -8.79
C VAL A 84 9.27 9.87 -7.44
N ASP A 85 8.65 9.32 -6.41
CA ASP A 85 8.94 9.69 -5.01
C ASP A 85 10.00 8.69 -4.56
N ASP A 86 11.28 8.99 -4.79
CA ASP A 86 12.35 8.01 -4.59
C ASP A 86 12.57 7.74 -3.10
N ASN A 87 12.30 8.74 -2.25
CA ASN A 87 12.55 8.66 -0.81
C ASN A 87 11.32 8.21 0.01
N CYS A 88 10.20 7.94 -0.65
CA CYS A 88 8.90 7.56 -0.09
C CYS A 88 8.37 8.50 1.01
N ASP A 89 8.58 9.81 0.90
CA ASP A 89 8.11 10.81 1.87
C ASP A 89 6.72 11.41 1.55
N GLY A 90 6.14 11.00 0.42
CA GLY A 90 4.84 11.43 -0.06
C GLY A 90 4.89 12.68 -0.94
N VAL A 91 6.09 13.13 -1.32
CA VAL A 91 6.32 14.21 -2.28
C VAL A 91 7.07 13.65 -3.49
N VAL A 92 6.67 14.06 -4.68
CA VAL A 92 7.33 13.65 -5.94
C VAL A 92 8.24 14.78 -6.40
N ASP A 93 9.47 14.44 -6.81
CA ASP A 93 10.48 15.34 -7.36
C ASP A 93 10.82 16.52 -6.42
N GLU A 94 10.81 16.34 -5.09
CA GLU A 94 11.23 17.39 -4.18
C GLU A 94 12.74 17.64 -4.26
N ALA A 95 13.16 18.86 -3.94
CA ALA A 95 14.58 19.10 -3.80
C ALA A 95 15.06 18.28 -2.59
N ALA A 96 15.76 17.17 -2.84
CA ALA A 96 16.40 16.35 -1.83
C ALA A 96 16.92 17.27 -0.72
N ALA A 97 16.44 17.04 0.52
CA ALA A 97 16.92 17.80 1.66
C ALA A 97 18.44 17.69 1.63
N THR A 98 19.10 18.81 1.30
CA THR A 98 20.55 18.82 1.09
C THR A 98 21.16 18.18 2.31
N CYS A 99 21.84 17.04 2.14
CA CYS A 99 22.71 16.51 3.17
C CYS A 99 23.68 17.64 3.50
N ASP A 100 23.39 18.39 4.57
CA ASP A 100 24.28 19.43 5.05
C ASP A 100 25.63 18.77 5.32
N ALA A 101 26.65 19.37 4.72
CA ALA A 101 28.00 18.86 4.52
C ALA A 101 28.75 18.46 5.81
#